data_AF-A0A225DGW9-F1
#
_entry.id   AF-A0A225DGW9-F1
#
_cell.length_a   1.000
_cell.length_b   1.000
_cell.length_c   1.000
_cell.angle_alpha   90.00
_cell.angle_beta   90.00
_cell.angle_gamma   90.00
#
_symmetry.space_group_name_H-M   'P 1'
#
loop_
_entity.id
_entity.type
_entity.pdbx_description
1 polymer ?
#
loop_
_entity_poly.entity_id
_entity_poly.type
_entity_poly.pdbx_seq_one_letter_code
_entity_poly.pdbx_strand_id
1 'polypeptide(L)'
;MEQEFASGTWDGFAQEKTTRGREELRQCWVLTDVDEIRKGVRDYALWKDLTSVIVVVSERGEKGKSQTETRFYISSRVASAVRRVGAESLGH
;
A
#
# COMPACT_ATOMS: atom_id res chain seq x y z
N MET A 1 1.47 -9.00 9.64
CA MET A 1 1.34 -7.71 8.94
C MET A 1 0.36 -7.79 7.77
N GLU A 2 0.42 -8.82 6.90
CA GLU A 2 -0.58 -9.01 5.81
C GLU A 2 -2.04 -9.11 6.26
N GLN A 3 -2.29 -9.66 7.46
CA GLN A 3 -3.65 -9.95 7.93
C GLN A 3 -4.44 -8.71 8.40
N GLU A 4 -3.77 -7.57 8.67
CA GLU A 4 -4.46 -6.37 9.19
C GLU A 4 -5.20 -5.59 8.11
N PHE A 5 -4.71 -5.61 6.85
CA PHE A 5 -5.34 -4.90 5.73
C PHE A 5 -6.20 -5.80 4.85
N ALA A 6 -6.03 -7.12 4.94
CA ALA A 6 -6.84 -8.10 4.22
C ALA A 6 -8.26 -8.26 4.79
N SER A 7 -8.55 -7.68 5.96
CA SER A 7 -9.88 -7.70 6.57
C SER A 7 -10.60 -6.38 6.29
N GLY A 8 -11.46 -6.35 5.26
CA GLY A 8 -12.31 -5.19 4.93
C GLY A 8 -12.46 -4.93 3.43
N THR A 9 -12.91 -3.72 3.06
CA THR A 9 -13.16 -3.24 1.68
C THR A 9 -11.87 -2.86 0.92
N TRP A 10 -10.72 -3.35 1.37
CA TRP A 10 -9.42 -2.99 0.79
C TRP A 10 -9.14 -3.77 -0.50
N ASP A 11 -8.85 -3.04 -1.57
CA ASP A 11 -8.29 -3.62 -2.80
C ASP A 11 -6.81 -3.93 -2.56
N GLY A 12 -6.45 -5.21 -2.60
CA GLY A 12 -5.10 -5.70 -2.32
C GLY A 12 -4.43 -6.27 -3.58
N PHE A 13 -3.15 -5.96 -3.75
CA PHE A 13 -2.32 -6.57 -4.78
C PHE A 13 -0.91 -6.82 -4.26
N ALA A 14 -0.37 -8.01 -4.52
CA ALA A 14 0.99 -8.38 -4.17
C ALA A 14 1.75 -8.85 -5.42
N GLN A 15 3.03 -8.51 -5.48
CA GLN A 15 3.96 -8.96 -6.50
C GLN A 15 5.28 -9.36 -5.85
N GLU A 16 5.76 -10.54 -6.20
CA GLU A 16 7.09 -11.01 -5.87
C GLU A 16 7.98 -10.94 -7.11
N LYS A 17 9.23 -10.51 -6.93
CA LYS A 17 10.24 -10.48 -7.98
C LYS A 17 11.59 -10.89 -7.43
N THR A 18 12.24 -11.81 -8.10
CA THR A 18 13.62 -12.20 -7.79
C THR A 18 14.57 -11.63 -8.84
N THR A 19 15.52 -10.81 -8.42
CA THR A 19 16.53 -10.20 -9.30
C THR A 19 17.92 -10.44 -8.76
N ARG A 20 18.76 -11.18 -9.52
CA ARG A 20 20.17 -11.45 -9.17
C ARG A 20 20.37 -11.98 -7.73
N GLY A 21 19.48 -12.85 -7.27
CA GLY A 21 19.52 -13.43 -5.93
C GLY A 21 19.00 -12.53 -4.80
N ARG A 22 18.38 -11.39 -5.14
CA ARG A 22 17.57 -10.58 -4.22
C ARG A 22 16.11 -10.89 -4.43
N GLU A 23 15.41 -11.13 -3.34
CA GLU A 23 13.97 -11.34 -3.31
C GLU A 23 13.32 -10.01 -2.93
N GLU A 24 12.38 -9.55 -3.75
CA GLU A 24 11.62 -8.32 -3.52
C GLU A 24 10.13 -8.68 -3.54
N LEU A 25 9.48 -8.58 -2.38
CA LEU A 25 8.04 -8.67 -2.24
C LEU A 25 7.49 -7.25 -2.10
N ARG A 26 6.54 -6.88 -2.96
CA ARG A 26 5.82 -5.61 -2.87
C ARG A 26 4.33 -5.87 -2.78
N GLN A 27 3.71 -5.29 -1.77
CA GLN A 27 2.27 -5.35 -1.52
C GLN A 27 1.71 -3.95 -1.51
N CYS A 28 0.53 -3.77 -2.11
CA CYS A 28 -0.20 -2.52 -2.09
C CYS A 28 -1.64 -2.80 -1.67
N TRP A 29 -2.13 -1.98 -0.77
CA TRP A 29 -3.48 -2.04 -0.24
C TRP A 29 -4.13 -0.68 -0.42
N VAL A 30 -5.32 -0.65 -0.99
CA VAL A 30 -6.05 0.59 -1.27
C VAL A 30 -7.44 0.51 -0.64
N LEU A 31 -7.72 1.46 0.25
CA LEU A 31 -9.06 1.72 0.75
C LEU A 31 -9.67 2.84 -0.08
N THR A 32 -10.80 2.58 -0.72
CA THR A 32 -11.59 3.60 -1.44
C THR A 32 -12.82 4.04 -0.65
N ASP A 33 -13.37 3.19 0.20
CA ASP A 33 -14.46 3.57 1.12
C ASP A 33 -13.90 4.26 2.36
N VAL A 34 -13.48 5.51 2.20
CA VAL A 34 -12.75 6.26 3.23
C VAL A 34 -13.63 6.67 4.43
N ASP A 35 -14.96 6.56 4.34
CA ASP A 35 -15.82 6.75 5.51
C ASP A 35 -15.61 5.66 6.57
N GLU A 36 -15.06 4.48 6.23
CA GLU A 36 -14.71 3.43 7.20
C GLU A 36 -13.72 3.92 8.27
N ILE A 37 -12.79 4.81 7.90
CA ILE A 37 -11.76 5.34 8.81
C ILE A 37 -12.18 6.63 9.51
N ARG A 38 -13.35 7.20 9.16
CA ARG A 38 -13.79 8.50 9.65
C ARG A 38 -13.84 8.59 11.17
N LYS A 39 -14.27 7.52 11.84
CA LYS A 39 -14.35 7.47 13.32
C LYS A 39 -12.96 7.46 13.99
N GLY A 40 -11.93 7.01 13.28
CA GLY A 40 -10.55 6.93 13.79
C GLY A 40 -9.71 8.16 13.50
N VAL A 41 -10.16 9.07 12.61
CA VAL A 41 -9.39 10.24 12.19
C VAL A 41 -9.96 11.50 12.86
N ARG A 42 -9.22 12.04 13.83
CA ARG A 42 -9.64 13.19 14.66
C ARG A 42 -10.15 14.39 13.86
N ASP A 43 -9.44 14.74 12.79
CA ASP A 43 -9.69 15.92 11.98
C ASP A 43 -10.13 15.54 10.54
N TYR A 44 -10.91 14.46 10.38
CA TYR A 44 -11.32 13.92 9.08
C TYR A 44 -11.96 14.99 8.17
N ALA A 45 -12.69 15.93 8.75
CA ALA A 45 -13.32 17.04 8.03
C ALA A 45 -12.33 17.99 7.32
N LEU A 46 -11.05 18.00 7.71
CA LEU A 46 -10.01 18.75 6.99
C LEU A 46 -9.59 18.08 5.69
N TRP A 47 -9.87 16.79 5.52
CA TRP A 47 -9.49 15.99 4.36
C TRP A 47 -10.66 15.88 3.38
N LYS A 48 -11.19 17.03 2.98
CA LYS A 48 -12.46 17.15 2.24
C LYS A 48 -12.49 16.39 0.92
N ASP A 49 -11.32 16.27 0.29
CA ASP A 49 -11.17 15.59 -0.99
C ASP A 49 -10.54 14.21 -0.83
N LEU A 50 -10.45 13.64 0.38
CA LEU A 50 -9.90 12.30 0.55
C LEU A 50 -10.79 11.28 -0.17
N THR A 51 -10.19 10.54 -1.10
CA THR A 51 -10.89 9.53 -1.90
C THR A 51 -10.23 8.17 -1.75
N SER A 52 -8.95 8.09 -1.37
CA SER A 52 -8.30 6.81 -1.11
C SER A 52 -7.16 6.92 -0.10
N VAL A 53 -7.00 5.87 0.70
CA VAL A 53 -5.82 5.63 1.55
C VAL A 53 -5.07 4.43 1.02
N ILE A 54 -3.75 4.54 0.93
CA ILE A 54 -2.91 3.52 0.30
C ILE A 54 -1.74 3.16 1.20
N VAL A 55 -1.55 1.86 1.38
CA VAL A 55 -0.43 1.29 2.12
C VAL A 55 0.42 0.49 1.14
N VAL A 56 1.70 0.79 1.07
CA VAL A 56 2.67 0.00 0.32
C VAL A 56 3.63 -0.64 1.30
N VAL A 57 3.70 -1.98 1.30
CA VAL A 57 4.67 -2.75 2.06
C VAL A 57 5.68 -3.30 1.07
N SER A 58 6.96 -3.01 1.27
CA SER A 58 8.05 -3.55 0.47
C SER A 58 8.98 -4.33 1.39
N GLU A 59 9.17 -5.61 1.10
CA GLU A 59 10.17 -6.43 1.74
C GLU A 59 11.28 -6.74 0.73
N ARG A 60 12.53 -6.53 1.16
CA ARG A 60 13.71 -6.81 0.36
C ARG A 60 14.67 -7.69 1.13
N GLY A 61 14.98 -8.86 0.56
CA GLY A 61 15.89 -9.84 1.13
C GLY A 61 17.16 -10.04 0.32
N GLU A 62 18.30 -10.20 1.00
CA GLU A 62 19.52 -10.79 0.43
C GLU A 62 20.24 -11.62 1.50
N LYS A 63 20.58 -12.88 1.19
CA LYS A 63 21.41 -13.77 2.04
C LYS A 63 20.96 -13.85 3.51
N GLY A 64 19.68 -14.11 3.74
CA GLY A 64 19.12 -14.36 5.08
C GLY A 64 18.88 -13.09 5.91
N LYS A 65 19.02 -11.89 5.32
CA LYS A 65 18.58 -10.63 5.93
C LYS A 65 17.45 -10.06 5.09
N SER A 66 16.30 -9.80 5.71
CA SER A 66 15.20 -9.05 5.12
C SER A 66 15.09 -7.66 5.77
N GLN A 67 14.69 -6.68 4.98
CA GLN A 67 14.25 -5.37 5.45
C GLN A 67 12.84 -5.14 4.94
N THR A 68 11.95 -4.75 5.84
CA THR A 68 10.56 -4.42 5.53
C THR A 68 10.37 -2.92 5.69
N GLU A 69 9.83 -2.27 4.67
CA GLU A 69 9.48 -0.85 4.68
C GLU A 69 7.97 -0.70 4.40
N THR A 70 7.30 0.08 5.23
CA THR A 70 5.87 0.40 5.07
C THR A 70 5.70 1.88 4.82
N ARG A 71 4.99 2.23 3.74
CA ARG A 71 4.69 3.61 3.34
C ARG A 71 3.19 3.83 3.28
N PHE A 72 2.74 4.96 3.82
CA PHE A 72 1.34 5.36 3.84
C PHE A 72 1.13 6.59 2.96
N TYR A 73 0.07 6.57 2.16
CA TYR A 73 -0.29 7.65 1.26
C TYR A 73 -1.78 7.96 1.38
N ILE A 74 -2.12 9.23 1.24
CA ILE A 74 -3.50 9.70 1.05
C ILE A 74 -3.64 10.29 -0.35
N SER A 75 -4.81 10.13 -0.96
CA SER A 75 -5.05 10.54 -2.34
C SER A 75 -6.45 11.14 -2.46
N SER A 76 -6.55 12.20 -3.26
CA SER A 76 -7.84 12.74 -3.67
C SER A 76 -8.46 12.07 -4.89
N ARG A 77 -7.75 11.11 -5.48
CA ARG A 77 -8.20 10.33 -6.63
C ARG A 77 -8.49 8.89 -6.20
N VAL A 78 -9.50 8.30 -6.83
CA VAL A 78 -9.73 6.85 -6.78
C VAL A 78 -8.48 6.16 -7.31
N ALA A 79 -7.95 5.24 -6.51
CA ALA A 79 -6.77 4.48 -6.84
C ALA A 79 -7.07 2.99 -6.84
N SER A 80 -6.17 2.20 -7.42
CA SER A 80 -6.20 0.74 -7.38
C SER A 80 -4.81 0.19 -7.10
N ALA A 81 -4.75 -0.90 -6.34
CA ALA A 81 -3.51 -1.50 -5.88
C ALA A 81 -2.65 -1.97 -7.06
N VAL A 82 -3.30 -2.56 -8.08
CA VAL A 82 -2.63 -3.03 -9.31
C VAL A 82 -1.93 -1.90 -10.08
N ARG A 83 -2.53 -0.70 -10.17
CA ARG A 83 -1.93 0.45 -10.88
C ARG A 83 -0.76 1.05 -10.12
N ARG A 84 -0.80 1.01 -8.78
CA ARG A 84 0.24 1.58 -7.92
C ARG A 84 1.52 0.71 -7.90
N VAL A 85 1.39 -0.61 -7.80
CA VAL A 85 2.56 -1.51 -7.78
C VAL A 85 3.38 -1.44 -9.07
N GLY A 86 2.72 -1.25 -10.23
CA GLY A 86 3.38 -1.12 -11.53
C GLY A 86 3.97 0.27 -11.86
N ALA A 87 3.61 1.33 -11.13
CA ALA A 87 4.06 2.69 -11.43
C ALA A 87 5.35 3.10 -10.67
N GLU A 88 5.57 2.57 -9.47
CA GLU A 88 6.79 2.85 -8.68
C GLU A 88 8.02 2.02 -9.11
N SER A 89 7.94 1.26 -10.20
CA SER A 89 9.06 0.52 -10.79
C SER A 89 9.76 1.27 -11.94
N LEU A 90 9.35 2.52 -12.24
CA LEU A 90 9.91 3.37 -13.30
C LEU A 90 10.49 4.71 -12.81
N GLY A 91 10.71 4.88 -11.51
CA GLY A 91 11.47 6.02 -10.99
C GLY A 91 12.97 5.82 -11.18
N HIS A 92 13.48 6.20 -12.36
CA HIS A 92 14.90 6.46 -12.62
C HIS A 92 15.25 7.90 -12.25
#